data_AF-A0A6A0QZQ8-F1
#
_entry.id   AF-A0A6A0QZQ8-F1
#
_cell.length_a   1.000
_cell.length_b   1.000
_cell.length_c   1.000
_cell.angle_alpha   90.00
_cell.angle_beta   90.00
_cell.angle_gamma   90.00
#
_symmetry.space_group_name_H-M   'P 1'
#
loop_
_entity.id
_entity.type
_entity.pdbx_description
1 polymer ?
#
loop_
_entity_poly.entity_id
_entity_poly.type
_entity_poly.pdbx_seq_one_letter_code
_entity_poly.pdbx_strand_id
1 'polypeptide(L)'
;MNLWKLEWLRMIRTFRFLIIPGLFVVSGILGPVLARFLPDLIKEVGGGVEITLPDPTPYEGIVQYLGNVEQLGLLGVAILAAMTVAFDAKREIAVFLRSRASVPSILTPRLVSIYLLAVVSVALGTAVAIAMTELLLVLRRSAML
;
A
#
# COMPACT_ATOMS: atom_id res chain seq x y z
N MET A 1 -20.65 22.43 -10.56
CA MET A 1 -20.16 21.19 -9.87
C MET A 1 -18.94 21.58 -9.05
N ASN A 2 -18.89 21.30 -7.74
CA ASN A 2 -17.75 21.65 -6.88
C ASN A 2 -16.52 20.78 -7.24
N LEU A 3 -15.29 21.33 -7.18
CA LEU A 3 -14.03 20.63 -7.46
C LEU A 3 -13.83 19.38 -6.59
N TRP A 4 -14.33 19.40 -5.36
CA TRP A 4 -14.34 18.23 -4.47
C TRP A 4 -15.18 17.07 -5.00
N LYS A 5 -16.39 17.36 -5.52
CA LYS A 5 -17.25 16.35 -6.14
C LYS A 5 -16.63 15.79 -7.41
N LEU A 6 -15.95 16.65 -8.17
CA LEU A 6 -15.23 16.25 -9.38
C LEU A 6 -14.09 15.28 -9.05
N GLU A 7 -13.31 15.55 -8.00
CA GLU A 7 -12.20 14.68 -7.63
C GLU A 7 -12.68 13.32 -7.11
N TRP A 8 -13.74 13.30 -6.30
CA TRP A 8 -14.36 12.04 -5.87
C TRP A 8 -14.82 11.19 -7.05
N LEU A 9 -15.49 11.81 -8.04
CA LEU A 9 -15.91 11.12 -9.26
C LEU A 9 -14.72 10.61 -10.07
N ARG A 10 -13.63 11.40 -10.16
CA ARG A 10 -12.39 10.99 -10.83
C ARG A 10 -11.78 9.78 -10.13
N MET A 11 -11.73 9.78 -8.80
CA MET A 11 -11.14 8.71 -8.00
C MET A 11 -11.88 7.38 -8.23
N ILE A 12 -13.21 7.41 -8.29
CA ILE A 12 -14.04 6.24 -8.61
C ILE A 12 -13.82 5.78 -10.06
N ARG A 13 -13.89 6.68 -11.04
CA ARG A 13 -13.78 6.33 -12.48
C ARG A 13 -12.40 5.85 -12.91
N THR A 14 -11.37 6.21 -12.16
CA THR A 14 -9.98 5.78 -12.42
C THR A 14 -9.56 4.61 -11.55
N PHE A 15 -10.49 4.03 -10.76
CA PHE A 15 -10.24 2.91 -9.85
C PHE A 15 -9.12 3.14 -8.82
N ARG A 16 -8.71 4.39 -8.61
CA ARG A 16 -7.64 4.77 -7.66
C ARG A 16 -7.98 4.33 -6.25
N PHE A 17 -9.27 4.40 -5.90
CA PHE A 17 -9.81 3.95 -4.62
C PHE A 17 -9.65 2.44 -4.37
N LEU A 18 -9.38 1.63 -5.39
CA LEU A 18 -9.07 0.20 -5.24
C LEU A 18 -7.57 -0.05 -5.29
N ILE A 19 -6.85 0.62 -6.19
CA ILE A 19 -5.43 0.36 -6.45
C ILE A 19 -4.58 0.60 -5.20
N ILE A 20 -4.76 1.74 -4.51
CA ILE A 20 -3.95 2.06 -3.34
C ILE A 20 -4.28 1.14 -2.17
N PRO A 21 -5.54 0.99 -1.72
CA PRO A 21 -5.84 0.01 -0.67
C PRO A 21 -5.41 -1.40 -1.02
N GLY A 22 -5.61 -1.82 -2.27
CA GLY A 22 -5.19 -3.14 -2.75
C GLY A 22 -3.69 -3.36 -2.59
N LEU A 23 -2.86 -2.39 -2.95
CA LEU A 23 -1.40 -2.46 -2.77
C LEU A 23 -1.02 -2.68 -1.30
N PHE A 24 -1.61 -1.92 -0.38
CA PHE A 24 -1.31 -2.03 1.05
C PHE A 24 -1.85 -3.32 1.67
N VAL A 25 -3.05 -3.75 1.30
CA VAL A 25 -3.64 -5.01 1.77
C VAL A 25 -2.84 -6.21 1.28
N VAL A 26 -2.48 -6.24 -0.01
CA VAL A 26 -1.62 -7.30 -0.56
C VAL A 26 -0.28 -7.34 0.15
N SER A 27 0.32 -6.17 0.41
CA SER A 27 1.57 -6.09 1.18
C SER A 27 1.39 -6.62 2.61
N GLY A 28 0.26 -6.33 3.26
CA GLY A 28 -0.09 -6.82 4.60
C GLY A 28 -0.32 -8.33 4.67
N ILE A 29 -0.74 -8.94 3.57
CA ILE A 29 -0.82 -10.41 3.45
C ILE A 29 0.56 -10.99 3.18
N LEU A 30 1.29 -10.44 2.20
CA LEU A 30 2.56 -10.98 1.73
C LEU A 30 3.65 -10.92 2.80
N GLY A 31 3.71 -9.87 3.62
CA GLY A 31 4.73 -9.72 4.66
C GLY A 31 4.78 -10.92 5.62
N PRO A 32 3.68 -11.21 6.35
CA PRO A 32 3.60 -12.34 7.27
C PRO A 32 3.72 -13.72 6.59
N VAL A 33 3.16 -13.86 5.38
CA VAL A 33 3.28 -15.10 4.60
C VAL A 33 4.75 -15.38 4.26
N LEU A 34 5.47 -14.39 3.74
CA LEU A 34 6.89 -14.55 3.41
C LEU A 34 7.72 -14.80 4.68
N ALA A 35 7.50 -14.05 5.76
CA ALA A 35 8.21 -14.28 7.01
C ALA A 35 8.03 -15.72 7.52
N ARG A 36 6.85 -16.32 7.34
CA ARG A 36 6.58 -17.71 7.74
C ARG A 36 7.28 -18.74 6.87
N PHE A 37 7.16 -18.62 5.54
CA PHE A 37 7.53 -19.69 4.62
C PHE A 37 8.94 -19.55 4.02
N LEU A 38 9.55 -18.37 4.13
CA LEU A 38 10.89 -18.13 3.59
C LEU A 38 11.95 -19.07 4.18
N PRO A 39 11.98 -19.37 5.50
CA PRO A 39 12.95 -20.31 6.04
C PRO A 39 12.81 -21.73 5.46
N ASP A 40 11.58 -22.20 5.26
CA ASP A 40 11.31 -23.53 4.72
C ASP A 40 11.75 -23.62 3.25
N LEU A 41 11.48 -22.58 2.45
CA LEU A 41 11.95 -22.48 1.06
C LEU A 41 13.47 -22.49 0.97
N ILE A 42 14.17 -21.77 1.84
CA ILE A 42 15.64 -21.74 1.87
C ILE A 42 16.20 -23.11 2.22
N LYS A 43 15.59 -23.83 3.19
CA LYS A 43 16.01 -25.18 3.57
C LYS A 43 15.88 -26.18 2.42
N GLU A 44 14.79 -26.11 1.66
CA GLU A 44 14.58 -26.99 0.49
C GLU A 44 15.55 -26.69 -0.66
N VAL A 45 15.89 -25.42 -0.88
CA VAL A 45 16.81 -24.99 -1.96
C VAL A 45 18.29 -25.20 -1.58
N GLY A 46 18.62 -25.23 -0.29
CA GLY A 46 19.99 -25.26 0.24
C GLY A 46 20.84 -26.51 -0.06
N GLY A 47 20.33 -27.49 -0.82
CA GLY A 47 21.15 -28.55 -1.42
C GLY A 47 21.92 -29.45 -0.43
N GLY A 48 21.43 -29.60 0.81
CA GLY A 48 22.07 -30.43 1.84
C GLY A 48 23.06 -29.69 2.76
N VAL A 49 23.18 -28.36 2.65
CA VAL A 49 23.83 -27.54 3.69
C VAL A 49 22.85 -27.39 4.87
N GLU A 50 23.26 -27.80 6.08
CA GLU A 50 22.50 -27.53 7.30
C GLU A 50 22.53 -26.02 7.58
N ILE A 51 21.52 -25.31 7.10
CA ILE A 51 21.28 -23.90 7.44
C ILE A 51 20.34 -23.88 8.65
N THR A 52 20.89 -23.64 9.83
CA THR A 52 20.12 -23.41 11.06
C THR A 52 19.53 -22.01 11.04
N LEU A 53 18.35 -21.86 10.45
CA LEU A 53 17.57 -20.63 10.52
C LEU A 53 16.79 -20.57 11.85
N PRO A 54 16.74 -19.41 12.52
CA PRO A 54 15.90 -19.22 13.69
C PRO A 54 14.42 -19.41 13.33
N ASP A 55 13.61 -19.78 14.32
CA ASP A 55 12.18 -19.94 14.12
C ASP A 55 11.52 -18.59 13.78
N PRO A 56 10.65 -18.54 12.75
CA PRO A 56 10.05 -17.30 12.31
C PRO A 56 9.21 -16.66 13.41
N THR A 57 9.49 -15.40 13.70
CA THR A 57 8.83 -14.66 14.79
C THR A 57 7.70 -13.75 14.28
N PRO A 58 6.65 -13.49 15.10
CA PRO A 58 5.60 -12.53 14.74
C PRO A 58 6.15 -11.13 14.38
N TYR A 59 7.24 -10.73 15.07
CA TYR A 59 7.94 -9.47 14.80
C TYR A 59 8.45 -9.39 13.36
N GLU A 60 9.04 -10.46 12.82
CA GLU A 60 9.54 -10.51 11.44
C GLU A 60 8.42 -10.33 10.41
N GLY A 61 7.21 -10.84 10.67
CA GLY A 61 6.04 -10.64 9.80
C GLY A 61 5.70 -9.16 9.63
N ILE A 62 5.72 -8.39 10.72
CA ILE A 62 5.46 -6.95 10.70
C ILE A 62 6.63 -6.18 10.08
N VAL A 63 7.88 -6.57 10.36
CA VAL A 63 9.07 -5.96 9.73
C VAL A 63 9.05 -6.15 8.21
N GLN A 64 8.70 -7.35 7.74
CA GLN A 64 8.58 -7.63 6.30
C GLN A 64 7.47 -6.79 5.65
N TYR A 65 6.32 -6.62 6.34
CA TYR A 65 5.27 -5.72 5.89
C TYR A 65 5.74 -4.26 5.80
N LEU A 66 6.43 -3.76 6.82
CA LEU A 66 6.96 -2.39 6.83
C LEU A 66 7.94 -2.16 5.67
N GLY A 67 8.83 -3.11 5.39
CA GLY A 67 9.72 -3.04 4.24
C GLY A 67 8.97 -2.92 2.90
N ASN A 68 7.87 -3.68 2.73
CA ASN A 68 7.01 -3.57 1.54
C ASN A 68 6.32 -2.20 1.44
N VAL A 69 5.87 -1.66 2.58
CA VAL A 69 5.25 -0.33 2.65
C VAL A 69 6.23 0.77 2.30
N GLU A 70 7.45 0.72 2.84
CA GLU A 70 8.51 1.70 2.57
C GLU A 70 8.95 1.70 1.11
N GLN A 71 9.01 0.53 0.47
CA GLN A 71 9.42 0.41 -0.92
C GLN A 71 8.24 0.64 -1.88
N LEU A 72 7.28 -0.28 -1.89
CA LEU A 72 6.21 -0.29 -2.87
C LEU A 72 5.07 0.66 -2.49
N GLY A 73 4.71 0.72 -1.21
CA GLY A 73 3.66 1.62 -0.72
C GLY A 73 3.99 3.09 -0.97
N LEU A 74 5.21 3.51 -0.61
CA LEU A 74 5.70 4.87 -0.85
C LEU A 74 5.74 5.20 -2.34
N LEU A 75 6.32 4.32 -3.16
CA LEU A 75 6.38 4.52 -4.61
C LEU A 75 4.98 4.63 -5.23
N GLY A 76 4.04 3.77 -4.83
CA GLY A 76 2.66 3.77 -5.33
C GLY A 76 1.94 5.09 -5.03
N VAL A 77 2.06 5.58 -3.80
CA VAL A 77 1.46 6.87 -3.39
C VAL A 77 2.14 8.04 -4.12
N ALA A 78 3.46 8.04 -4.24
CA ALA A 78 4.21 9.09 -4.92
C ALA A 78 3.84 9.20 -6.41
N ILE A 79 3.77 8.07 -7.11
CA ILE A 79 3.35 8.01 -8.52
C ILE A 79 1.92 8.56 -8.65
N LEU A 80 1.01 8.13 -7.78
CA LEU A 80 -0.37 8.59 -7.86
C LEU A 80 -0.49 10.10 -7.60
N ALA A 81 0.22 10.61 -6.60
CA ALA A 81 0.30 12.04 -6.33
C ALA A 81 0.81 12.80 -7.56
N ALA A 82 1.91 12.36 -8.18
CA ALA A 82 2.46 12.96 -9.39
C ALA A 82 1.44 12.99 -10.54
N MET A 83 0.74 11.87 -10.79
CA MET A 83 -0.30 11.78 -11.83
C MET A 83 -1.44 12.78 -11.62
N THR A 84 -1.77 13.13 -10.37
CA THR A 84 -2.84 14.10 -10.09
C THR A 84 -2.41 15.54 -10.21
N VAL A 85 -1.15 15.85 -9.90
CA VAL A 85 -0.56 17.18 -10.04
C VAL A 85 -0.22 17.49 -11.50
N ALA A 86 0.06 16.47 -12.32
CA ALA A 86 0.36 16.60 -13.75
C ALA A 86 -0.84 17.00 -14.63
N PHE A 87 -1.84 17.72 -14.11
CA PHE A 87 -3.01 18.16 -14.89
C PHE A 87 -2.67 19.19 -15.96
N ASP A 88 -1.58 19.93 -15.77
CA ASP A 88 -1.09 20.90 -16.75
C ASP A 88 -0.33 20.23 -17.91
N ALA A 89 -0.06 18.93 -17.85
CA ALA A 89 0.63 18.19 -18.92
C ALA A 89 -0.19 18.14 -20.22
N LYS A 90 -1.52 18.24 -20.13
CA LYS A 90 -2.41 18.37 -21.30
C LYS A 90 -2.88 19.80 -21.43
N ARG A 91 -2.43 20.49 -22.49
CA ARG A 91 -2.69 21.92 -22.73
C ARG A 91 -4.17 22.30 -22.64
N GLU A 92 -5.04 21.48 -23.22
CA GLU A 92 -6.49 21.69 -23.21
C GLU A 92 -7.08 21.71 -21.80
N ILE A 93 -6.66 20.75 -20.95
CA ILE A 93 -7.09 20.63 -19.56
C ILE A 93 -6.54 21.78 -18.73
N ALA A 94 -5.27 22.16 -18.96
CA ALA A 94 -4.60 23.27 -18.29
C ALA A 94 -5.36 24.59 -18.51
N VAL A 95 -5.64 24.93 -19.78
CA VAL A 95 -6.36 26.15 -20.16
C VAL A 95 -7.78 26.17 -19.59
N PHE A 96 -8.49 25.04 -19.67
CA PHE A 96 -9.84 24.93 -19.12
C PHE A 96 -9.90 25.11 -17.59
N LEU A 97 -8.98 24.48 -16.85
CA LEU A 97 -8.98 24.55 -15.39
C LEU A 97 -8.51 25.92 -14.89
N ARG A 98 -7.41 26.45 -15.46
CA ARG A 98 -6.84 27.74 -15.07
C ARG A 98 -7.74 28.94 -15.40
N SER A 99 -8.64 28.82 -16.37
CA SER A 99 -9.63 29.87 -16.69
C SER A 99 -10.82 29.91 -15.71
N ARG A 100 -11.02 28.87 -14.89
CA ARG A 100 -12.20 28.75 -14.00
C ARG A 100 -11.87 28.70 -12.51
N ALA A 101 -10.62 28.42 -12.14
CA ALA A 101 -10.21 28.30 -10.75
C ALA A 101 -8.73 28.65 -10.57
N SER A 102 -8.39 29.14 -9.38
CA SER A 102 -6.99 29.35 -8.99
C SER A 102 -6.27 28.01 -8.79
N VAL A 103 -4.95 28.01 -8.99
CA VAL A 103 -4.11 26.80 -8.84
C VAL A 103 -4.29 26.12 -7.47
N PRO A 104 -4.31 26.84 -6.32
CA PRO A 104 -4.56 26.20 -5.02
C PRO A 104 -5.92 25.51 -4.98
N SER A 105 -6.98 26.15 -5.49
CA SER A 105 -8.32 25.58 -5.52
C SER A 105 -8.40 24.28 -6.35
N ILE A 106 -7.57 24.16 -7.39
CA ILE A 106 -7.46 22.95 -8.22
C ILE A 106 -6.65 21.85 -7.51
N LEU A 107 -5.55 22.21 -6.84
CA LEU A 107 -4.60 21.28 -6.24
C LEU A 107 -5.06 20.71 -4.90
N THR A 108 -5.63 21.53 -4.01
CA THR A 108 -6.06 21.10 -2.67
C THR A 108 -6.95 19.85 -2.69
N PRO A 109 -8.06 19.80 -3.45
CA PRO A 109 -8.93 18.62 -3.45
C PRO A 109 -8.21 17.37 -3.98
N ARG A 110 -7.31 17.52 -4.96
CA ARG A 110 -6.52 16.40 -5.53
C ARG A 110 -5.58 15.81 -4.49
N LEU A 111 -4.76 16.66 -3.89
CA LEU A 111 -3.77 16.22 -2.91
C LEU A 111 -4.44 15.66 -1.65
N VAL A 112 -5.41 16.37 -1.09
CA VAL A 112 -6.12 15.92 0.12
C VAL A 112 -6.79 14.57 -0.10
N SER A 113 -7.45 14.36 -1.25
CA SER A 113 -8.10 13.08 -1.53
C SER A 113 -7.12 11.90 -1.59
N ILE A 114 -5.94 12.09 -2.19
CA ILE A 114 -4.91 11.05 -2.27
C ILE A 114 -4.27 10.78 -0.92
N TYR A 115 -3.94 11.83 -0.16
CA TYR A 115 -3.37 11.66 1.16
C TYR A 115 -4.34 10.96 2.11
N LEU A 116 -5.61 11.33 2.09
CA LEU A 116 -6.65 10.64 2.86
C LEU A 116 -6.76 9.17 2.45
N LEU A 117 -6.78 8.89 1.14
CA LEU A 117 -6.81 7.52 0.63
C LEU A 117 -5.58 6.73 1.08
N ALA A 118 -4.38 7.33 1.05
CA ALA A 118 -3.15 6.70 1.49
C ALA A 118 -3.18 6.36 2.99
N VAL A 119 -3.63 7.30 3.84
CA VAL A 119 -3.77 7.06 5.30
C VAL A 119 -4.73 5.92 5.59
N VAL A 120 -5.90 5.90 4.94
CA VAL A 120 -6.87 4.80 5.08
C VAL A 120 -6.28 3.48 4.58
N SER A 121 -5.53 3.50 3.48
CA SER A 121 -4.91 2.30 2.90
C SER A 121 -3.83 1.73 3.80
N VAL A 122 -2.98 2.58 4.40
CA VAL A 122 -1.97 2.17 5.39
C VAL A 122 -2.65 1.56 6.61
N ALA A 123 -3.71 2.18 7.13
CA ALA A 123 -4.44 1.64 8.28
C ALA A 123 -5.03 0.26 7.97
N LEU A 124 -5.64 0.08 6.79
CA LEU A 124 -6.16 -1.21 6.33
C LEU A 124 -5.06 -2.26 6.16
N GLY A 125 -3.95 -1.90 5.48
CA GLY A 125 -2.81 -2.79 5.29
C GLY A 125 -2.20 -3.25 6.61
N THR A 126 -2.08 -2.33 7.58
CA THR A 126 -1.54 -2.62 8.90
C THR A 126 -2.48 -3.53 9.70
N ALA A 127 -3.80 -3.28 9.66
CA ALA A 127 -4.78 -4.15 10.28
C ALA A 127 -4.71 -5.58 9.72
N VAL A 128 -4.56 -5.71 8.39
CA VAL A 128 -4.38 -7.01 7.72
C VAL A 128 -3.05 -7.65 8.10
N ALA A 129 -1.96 -6.90 8.16
CA ALA A 129 -0.64 -7.41 8.57
C ALA A 129 -0.66 -7.97 10.00
N ILE A 130 -1.31 -7.25 10.93
CA ILE A 130 -1.49 -7.73 12.30
C ILE A 130 -2.33 -9.00 12.31
N ALA A 131 -3.50 -9.00 11.65
CA ALA A 131 -4.37 -10.18 11.61
C ALA A 131 -3.69 -11.41 11.02
N MET A 132 -2.91 -11.25 9.94
CA MET A 132 -2.17 -12.34 9.30
C MET A 132 -0.98 -12.83 10.12
N THR A 133 -0.29 -11.92 10.82
CA THR A 133 0.79 -12.27 11.74
C THR A 133 0.27 -13.10 12.91
N GLU A 134 -0.82 -12.66 13.54
CA GLU A 134 -1.48 -13.39 14.62
C GLU A 134 -1.96 -14.77 14.17
N LEU A 135 -2.62 -14.84 13.01
CA LEU A 135 -3.13 -16.08 12.45
C LEU A 135 -2.02 -17.09 12.14
N LEU A 136 -0.95 -16.66 11.47
CA LEU A 136 0.07 -17.57 10.93
C LEU A 136 1.18 -17.91 11.91
N LEU A 137 1.56 -16.96 12.77
CA LEU A 137 2.78 -17.06 13.60
C LEU A 137 2.47 -17.20 15.10
N VAL A 138 1.35 -16.67 15.58
CA VAL A 138 0.97 -16.73 17.00
C VAL A 138 0.06 -17.93 17.28
N LEU A 139 -1.13 -17.96 16.69
CA LEU A 139 -2.14 -19.01 16.93
C LEU A 139 -1.67 -20.41 16.51
N ARG A 140 -0.88 -20.49 15.44
CA ARG A 140 -0.35 -21.76 14.97
C ARG A 140 0.75 -22.29 15.89
N ARG A 141 1.51 -21.42 16.55
CA ARG A 141 2.55 -21.80 17.51
C ARG A 141 1.95 -22.33 18.82
N SER A 142 0.85 -21.74 19.28
CA SER A 142 0.14 -22.20 20.49
C SER A 142 -0.61 -23.52 20.30
N ALA A 143 -0.99 -23.89 19.07
CA ALA A 143 -1.64 -25.17 18.77
C ALA A 143 -0.67 -26.36 18.63
N MET A 144 0.65 -26.12 18.58
CA MET A 144 1.69 -27.16 18.50
C MET A 144 2.34 -27.47 19.85
N LEU A 145 1.97 -26.75 20.92
CA LEU A 145 2.35 -27.00 22.31
C LEU A 145 1.20 -27.72 23.03
#